data_AF-A0AAV2GYM4-F1
#
_entry.id   AF-A0AAV2GYM4-F1
#
_cell.length_a   1.000
_cell.length_b   1.000
_cell.length_c   1.000
_cell.angle_alpha   90.00
_cell.angle_beta   90.00
_cell.angle_gamma   90.00
#
_symmetry.space_group_name_H-M   'P 1'
#
loop_
_entity.id
_entity.type
_entity.pdbx_description
1 polymer ?
#
loop_
_entity_poly.entity_id
_entity_poly.type
_entity_poly.pdbx_seq_one_letter_code
_entity_poly.pdbx_strand_id
1 'polypeptide(L)'
;MRRAAKKRPTLGNLWEDVSDVPDESSTKVVHLAVVHPGTFVAWSGLRLMDVKRTPTWVMRDRYSATSQTFVVSDEDDESEEEEEEDLEEKYEDDMLNKIRAQVMAEKKMKRMIGVKVKQEEEEWRLSNYKLTSLTGKGEAELIRLIFVIANQTYIDERITKEEWDERKSNTAYQTLPILSRCKKQWGESGAIVRMLARKFLLMGVNNDEHLTVEATYERLRRLQRQNKRAISWVIYGEKNKEKLEWAQGQLLHVILPPSLKEWDQLIQKTRGPFIAASGITMADIAIVDFLDQCSSHLMIDSLLADFMAISDLIYVVKNCPSVRKYTDERQED
;
A
#
# COMPACT_ATOMS: atom_id res chain seq x y z
N MET A 1 57.14 -31.38 -6.63
CA MET A 1 55.70 -31.16 -6.36
C MET A 1 55.50 -29.74 -5.84
N ARG A 2 54.72 -28.94 -6.57
CA ARG A 2 54.60 -27.48 -6.41
C ARG A 2 53.73 -27.11 -5.20
N ARG A 3 54.20 -26.13 -4.42
CA ARG A 3 53.46 -25.45 -3.34
C ARG A 3 52.59 -24.34 -3.94
N ALA A 4 51.32 -24.29 -3.54
CA ALA A 4 50.39 -23.22 -3.89
C ALA A 4 50.54 -22.04 -2.91
N ALA A 5 50.73 -20.83 -3.44
CA ALA A 5 50.66 -19.58 -2.70
C ALA A 5 49.65 -18.66 -3.39
N LYS A 6 48.64 -18.21 -2.63
CA LYS A 6 47.61 -17.24 -3.02
C LYS A 6 48.25 -15.86 -3.28
N LYS A 7 47.90 -15.21 -4.39
CA LYS A 7 48.05 -13.75 -4.59
C LYS A 7 46.71 -13.13 -5.00
N ARG A 8 46.46 -11.93 -4.46
CA ARG A 8 45.25 -11.08 -4.58
C ARG A 8 45.08 -10.52 -6.01
N PRO A 9 43.87 -10.16 -6.46
CA PRO A 9 43.70 -9.40 -7.69
C PRO A 9 43.74 -7.89 -7.42
N THR A 10 44.51 -7.17 -8.23
CA THR A 10 44.51 -5.70 -8.36
C THR A 10 43.66 -5.30 -9.56
N LEU A 11 42.94 -4.18 -9.43
CA LEU A 11 42.24 -3.50 -10.51
C LEU A 11 43.20 -3.08 -11.63
N GLY A 12 42.77 -3.27 -12.88
CA GLY A 12 43.37 -2.67 -14.06
C GLY A 12 42.33 -2.55 -15.16
N ASN A 13 41.96 -1.31 -15.49
CA ASN A 13 41.19 -0.96 -16.68
C ASN A 13 41.99 -1.34 -17.93
N LEU A 14 41.32 -1.89 -18.95
CA LEU A 14 41.74 -1.71 -20.33
C LEU A 14 40.51 -1.71 -21.23
N TRP A 15 40.16 -0.53 -21.70
CA TRP A 15 39.40 -0.34 -22.92
C TRP A 15 40.34 -0.75 -24.06
N GLU A 16 39.95 -1.71 -24.87
CA GLU A 16 40.53 -1.90 -26.20
C GLU A 16 39.48 -2.47 -27.15
N ASP A 17 39.55 -1.95 -28.37
CA ASP A 17 38.60 -1.99 -29.46
C ASP A 17 38.07 -3.38 -29.84
N VAL A 18 36.78 -3.41 -30.22
CA VAL A 18 36.25 -4.45 -31.10
C VAL A 18 35.68 -3.75 -32.33
N SER A 19 36.51 -3.71 -33.38
CA SER A 19 36.09 -3.39 -34.74
C SER A 19 35.46 -4.61 -35.41
N ASP A 20 34.32 -4.38 -36.05
CA ASP A 20 33.45 -5.31 -36.77
C ASP A 20 34.11 -6.14 -37.88
N VAL A 21 33.62 -7.38 -38.06
CA VAL A 21 33.27 -7.97 -39.37
C VAL A 21 32.04 -8.89 -39.18
N PRO A 22 30.98 -8.79 -40.01
CA PRO A 22 29.74 -9.57 -39.85
C PRO A 22 29.77 -10.89 -40.65
N ASP A 23 29.17 -11.94 -40.10
CA ASP A 23 28.84 -13.17 -40.83
C ASP A 23 27.31 -13.37 -40.85
N GLU A 24 26.78 -13.47 -42.06
CA GLU A 24 25.36 -13.63 -42.40
C GLU A 24 24.97 -15.11 -42.28
N SER A 25 24.06 -15.46 -41.36
CA SER A 25 23.02 -16.52 -41.49
C SER A 25 22.56 -17.12 -40.15
N SER A 26 22.35 -16.31 -39.12
CA SER A 26 21.54 -16.76 -37.98
C SER A 26 20.44 -15.74 -37.74
N THR A 27 19.19 -16.13 -37.96
CA THR A 27 18.00 -15.40 -37.51
C THR A 27 18.05 -15.32 -35.98
N LYS A 28 18.74 -14.28 -35.47
CA LYS A 28 18.65 -13.88 -34.08
C LYS A 28 17.27 -13.25 -33.91
N VAL A 29 16.35 -14.00 -33.33
CA VAL A 29 15.09 -13.46 -32.82
C VAL A 29 15.47 -12.42 -31.76
N VAL A 30 15.43 -11.14 -32.15
CA VAL A 30 15.49 -10.04 -31.19
C VAL A 30 14.14 -10.03 -30.49
N HIS A 31 14.10 -10.56 -29.28
CA HIS A 31 13.00 -10.27 -28.37
C HIS A 31 13.09 -8.79 -28.00
N LEU A 32 12.44 -7.94 -28.79
CA LEU A 32 12.20 -6.56 -28.42
C LEU A 32 11.19 -6.61 -27.26
N ALA A 33 11.69 -6.74 -26.04
CA ALA A 33 10.89 -6.40 -24.88
C ALA A 33 10.65 -4.89 -24.96
N VAL A 34 9.49 -4.51 -25.54
CA VAL A 34 8.92 -3.20 -25.27
C VAL A 34 8.61 -3.20 -23.78
N VAL A 35 9.56 -2.73 -22.98
CA VAL A 35 9.24 -2.22 -21.66
C VAL A 35 8.40 -1.00 -21.96
N HIS A 36 7.08 -1.17 -21.95
CA HIS A 36 6.20 -0.01 -21.79
C HIS A 36 6.78 0.72 -20.57
N PRO A 37 7.28 1.97 -20.68
CA PRO A 37 7.40 2.79 -19.50
C PRO A 37 6.01 2.73 -18.91
N GLY A 38 5.88 2.12 -17.73
CA GLY A 38 4.59 1.93 -17.10
C GLY A 38 3.93 3.28 -17.11
N THR A 39 2.99 3.48 -18.02
CA THR A 39 2.06 4.57 -17.97
C THR A 39 1.41 4.31 -16.65
N PHE A 40 1.80 5.12 -15.68
CA PHE A 40 1.04 5.32 -14.47
C PHE A 40 -0.34 5.66 -15.02
N VAL A 41 -1.22 4.67 -15.09
CA VAL A 41 -2.63 4.94 -15.33
C VAL A 41 -2.97 5.77 -14.12
N ALA A 42 -3.09 7.08 -14.33
CA ALA A 42 -3.72 7.93 -13.35
C ALA A 42 -5.03 7.23 -13.04
N TRP A 43 -5.13 6.65 -11.85
CA TRP A 43 -6.36 6.00 -11.45
C TRP A 43 -7.40 7.12 -11.45
N SER A 44 -8.33 7.08 -12.39
CA SER A 44 -9.38 8.08 -12.62
C SER A 44 -10.43 8.11 -11.51
N GLY A 45 -10.08 7.70 -10.28
CA GLY A 45 -10.83 8.01 -9.07
C GLY A 45 -10.87 9.51 -8.72
N LEU A 46 -10.26 10.35 -9.56
CA LEU A 46 -10.26 11.81 -9.49
C LEU A 46 -11.38 12.48 -10.29
N ARG A 47 -12.26 11.74 -10.98
CA ARG A 47 -13.51 12.34 -11.48
C ARG A 47 -14.51 12.42 -10.32
N LEU A 48 -14.65 13.64 -9.79
CA LEU A 48 -15.68 14.10 -8.87
C LEU A 48 -15.63 13.49 -7.46
N MET A 49 -14.56 13.77 -6.71
CA MET A 49 -14.71 14.00 -5.27
C MET A 49 -14.88 15.51 -5.10
N ASP A 50 -16.10 15.94 -4.82
CA ASP A 50 -16.46 17.32 -4.49
C ASP A 50 -15.68 17.72 -3.23
N VAL A 51 -14.52 18.36 -3.38
CA VAL A 51 -13.64 18.72 -2.26
C VAL A 51 -14.18 19.97 -1.57
N LYS A 52 -15.27 19.80 -0.83
CA LYS A 52 -15.53 20.59 0.38
C LYS A 52 -15.14 19.77 1.61
N ARG A 53 -13.87 19.35 1.69
CA ARG A 53 -13.32 18.84 2.94
C ARG A 53 -12.89 20.03 3.78
N THR A 54 -13.59 20.28 4.88
CA THR A 54 -13.09 21.15 5.95
C THR A 54 -11.73 20.62 6.41
N PRO A 55 -10.71 21.47 6.61
CA PRO A 55 -9.44 21.02 7.14
C PRO A 55 -9.69 20.35 8.50
N THR A 56 -9.30 19.08 8.62
CA THR A 56 -9.46 18.27 9.84
C THR A 56 -8.61 18.77 11.01
N TRP A 57 -7.80 19.81 10.78
CA TRP A 57 -6.82 20.35 11.71
C TRP A 57 -6.98 21.88 11.78
N VAL A 58 -7.23 22.40 12.98
CA VAL A 58 -7.12 23.84 13.26
C VAL A 58 -5.66 24.11 13.61
N MET A 59 -4.84 24.48 12.62
CA MET A 59 -3.53 25.06 12.90
C MET A 59 -3.74 26.48 13.42
N ARG A 60 -3.16 26.82 14.58
CA ARG A 60 -3.11 28.22 15.01
C ARG A 60 -2.23 28.99 14.04
N ASP A 61 -2.81 29.99 13.39
CA ASP A 61 -2.23 30.79 12.33
C ASP A 61 -0.83 31.33 12.67
N ARG A 62 0.17 30.83 11.94
CA ARG A 62 1.45 31.52 11.73
C ARG A 62 1.99 31.43 10.30
N TYR A 63 1.23 30.88 9.35
CA TYR A 63 1.70 30.74 7.96
C TYR A 63 0.57 30.93 6.97
N SER A 64 0.71 31.92 6.09
CA SER A 64 -0.14 32.11 4.91
C SER A 64 0.38 31.24 3.77
N ALA A 65 -0.49 30.46 3.13
CA ALA A 65 -0.20 29.81 1.86
C ALA A 65 -1.18 30.30 0.79
N THR A 66 -0.64 30.89 -0.28
CA THR A 66 -1.36 31.32 -1.47
C THR A 66 -1.75 30.08 -2.28
N SER A 67 -3.05 29.87 -2.55
CA SER A 67 -3.49 28.82 -3.48
C SER A 67 -3.39 29.33 -4.92
N GLN A 68 -2.82 28.52 -5.81
CA GLN A 68 -3.04 28.66 -7.25
C GLN A 68 -4.08 27.63 -7.66
N THR A 69 -5.19 28.11 -8.20
CA THR A 69 -6.22 27.31 -8.84
C THR A 69 -5.81 27.06 -10.30
N PHE A 70 -5.75 25.80 -10.72
CA PHE A 70 -5.77 25.44 -12.13
C PHE A 70 -7.20 25.10 -12.53
N VAL A 71 -7.71 25.80 -13.53
CA VAL A 71 -8.95 25.47 -14.24
C VAL A 71 -8.55 24.53 -15.38
N VAL A 72 -9.09 23.32 -15.37
CA VAL A 72 -9.08 22.44 -16.55
C VAL A 72 -10.50 22.44 -17.09
N SER A 73 -10.67 23.02 -18.27
CA SER A 73 -11.88 22.95 -19.07
C SER A 73 -11.88 21.61 -19.82
N ASP A 74 -12.75 20.69 -19.39
CA ASP A 74 -13.10 19.51 -20.18
C ASP A 74 -14.26 19.91 -21.11
N GLU A 75 -13.93 20.51 -22.25
CA GLU A 75 -14.79 20.46 -23.45
C GLU A 75 -14.08 19.51 -24.41
N ASP A 76 -14.62 18.30 -24.55
CA ASP A 76 -14.35 17.46 -25.72
C ASP A 76 -15.67 16.80 -26.14
N ASP A 77 -15.95 17.04 -27.42
CA ASP A 77 -17.22 16.97 -28.12
C ASP A 77 -17.90 15.59 -28.14
N GLU A 78 -19.20 15.61 -27.86
CA GLU A 78 -20.15 14.65 -28.41
C GLU A 78 -20.60 15.14 -29.79
N SER A 79 -19.96 14.71 -30.89
CA SER A 79 -20.59 14.75 -32.21
C SER A 79 -19.87 13.90 -33.25
N GLU A 80 -20.68 13.33 -34.15
CA GLU A 80 -20.35 12.71 -35.45
C GLU A 80 -20.16 11.17 -35.46
N GLU A 81 -21.28 10.44 -35.49
CA GLU A 81 -21.41 9.26 -36.36
C GLU A 81 -22.41 9.64 -37.46
N GLU A 82 -21.91 10.14 -38.60
CA GLU A 82 -22.68 10.25 -39.85
C GLU A 82 -23.02 8.85 -40.38
N GLU A 83 -24.27 8.68 -40.78
CA GLU A 83 -24.77 7.51 -41.51
C GLU A 83 -24.13 7.49 -42.91
N GLU A 84 -23.11 6.66 -43.14
CA GLU A 84 -22.66 6.34 -44.50
C GLU A 84 -23.63 5.32 -45.13
N GLU A 85 -24.51 5.83 -46.00
CA GLU A 85 -25.38 5.08 -46.90
C GLU A 85 -24.58 4.23 -47.91
N ASP A 86 -25.18 3.10 -48.25
CA ASP A 86 -24.67 2.00 -49.04
C ASP A 86 -24.17 2.39 -50.44
N LEU A 87 -22.94 2.00 -50.77
CA LEU A 87 -22.52 1.75 -52.15
C LEU A 87 -21.85 0.37 -52.24
N GLU A 88 -22.66 -0.62 -52.65
CA GLU A 88 -22.24 -1.98 -53.01
C GLU A 88 -21.32 -1.96 -54.24
N GLU A 89 -20.00 -1.89 -54.03
CA GLU A 89 -19.04 -2.35 -55.02
C GLU A 89 -18.49 -3.73 -54.65
N LYS A 90 -18.94 -4.69 -55.45
CA LYS A 90 -18.67 -6.12 -55.40
C LYS A 90 -17.23 -6.41 -55.81
N TYR A 91 -16.29 -6.25 -54.88
CA TYR A 91 -14.94 -6.83 -54.98
C TYR A 91 -14.89 -8.11 -54.15
N GLU A 92 -14.07 -9.08 -54.54
CA GLU A 92 -13.97 -10.47 -54.04
C GLU A 92 -13.61 -10.62 -52.52
N ASP A 93 -14.40 -10.02 -51.65
CA ASP A 93 -15.36 -10.57 -50.68
C ASP A 93 -14.96 -11.46 -49.50
N ASP A 94 -13.71 -11.91 -49.34
CA ASP A 94 -13.38 -12.71 -48.14
C ASP A 94 -12.47 -11.99 -47.14
N MET A 95 -11.35 -11.40 -47.58
CA MET A 95 -10.38 -10.79 -46.65
C MET A 95 -10.86 -9.44 -46.08
N LEU A 96 -11.38 -8.54 -46.94
CA LEU A 96 -11.88 -7.22 -46.51
C LEU A 96 -13.14 -7.35 -45.65
N ASN A 97 -14.03 -8.30 -45.97
CA ASN A 97 -15.21 -8.60 -45.15
C ASN A 97 -14.82 -9.22 -43.80
N LYS A 98 -13.79 -10.09 -43.76
CA LYS A 98 -13.20 -10.58 -42.50
C LYS A 98 -12.60 -9.47 -41.66
N ILE A 99 -11.85 -8.54 -42.27
CA ILE A 99 -11.27 -7.38 -41.56
C ILE A 99 -12.38 -6.47 -41.02
N ARG A 100 -13.39 -6.13 -41.84
CA ARG A 100 -14.56 -5.35 -41.39
C ARG A 100 -15.30 -6.05 -40.25
N ALA A 101 -15.55 -7.36 -40.35
CA ALA A 101 -16.19 -8.14 -39.30
C ALA A 101 -15.37 -8.15 -38.00
N GLN A 102 -14.05 -8.27 -38.09
CA GLN A 102 -13.15 -8.21 -36.93
C GLN A 102 -13.16 -6.82 -36.28
N VAL A 103 -13.08 -5.74 -37.06
CA VAL A 103 -13.16 -4.37 -36.54
C VAL A 103 -14.52 -4.11 -35.86
N MET A 104 -15.61 -4.60 -36.45
CA MET A 104 -16.95 -4.49 -35.85
C MET A 104 -17.08 -5.31 -34.57
N ALA A 105 -16.48 -6.50 -34.52
CA ALA A 105 -16.41 -7.32 -33.31
C ALA A 105 -15.60 -6.64 -32.20
N GLU A 106 -14.46 -6.01 -32.54
CA GLU A 106 -13.64 -5.24 -31.60
C GLU A 106 -14.37 -4.00 -31.08
N LYS A 107 -15.04 -3.23 -31.97
CA LYS A 107 -15.87 -2.08 -31.58
C LYS A 107 -17.00 -2.53 -30.63
N LYS A 108 -17.69 -3.63 -30.94
CA LYS A 108 -18.73 -4.21 -30.09
C LYS A 108 -18.16 -4.67 -28.74
N MET A 109 -16.98 -5.30 -28.73
CA MET A 109 -16.31 -5.72 -27.50
C MET A 109 -15.92 -4.52 -26.62
N LYS A 110 -15.35 -3.46 -27.21
CA LYS A 110 -15.05 -2.21 -26.51
C LYS A 110 -16.31 -1.56 -25.91
N ARG A 111 -17.41 -1.49 -26.68
CA ARG A 111 -18.71 -0.99 -26.18
C ARG A 111 -19.20 -1.83 -24.99
N MET A 112 -19.15 -3.17 -25.07
CA MET A 112 -19.54 -4.05 -23.96
C MET A 112 -18.64 -3.90 -22.73
N ILE A 113 -17.32 -3.76 -22.92
CA ILE A 113 -16.38 -3.51 -21.82
C ILE A 113 -16.70 -2.17 -21.16
N GLY A 114 -16.96 -1.12 -21.94
CA GLY A 114 -17.33 0.20 -21.42
C GLY A 114 -18.60 0.16 -20.55
N VAL A 115 -19.63 -0.56 -20.99
CA VAL A 115 -20.86 -0.75 -20.19
C VAL A 115 -20.57 -1.51 -18.89
N LYS A 116 -19.79 -2.59 -18.95
CA LYS A 116 -19.41 -3.35 -17.75
C LYS A 116 -18.58 -2.50 -16.77
N VAL A 117 -17.63 -1.70 -17.26
CA VAL A 117 -16.83 -0.80 -16.43
C VAL A 117 -17.73 0.20 -15.71
N LYS A 118 -18.69 0.84 -16.40
CA LYS A 118 -19.65 1.76 -15.76
C LYS A 118 -20.49 1.06 -14.68
N GLN A 119 -21.00 -0.13 -14.97
CA GLN A 119 -21.76 -0.93 -14.00
C GLN A 119 -20.90 -1.32 -12.78
N GLU A 120 -19.65 -1.74 -12.99
CA GLU A 120 -18.71 -2.04 -11.92
C GLU A 120 -18.34 -0.79 -11.10
N GLU A 121 -18.22 0.38 -11.73
CA GLU A 121 -17.97 1.65 -11.04
C GLU A 121 -19.15 2.09 -10.17
N GLU A 122 -20.39 1.91 -10.66
CA GLU A 122 -21.60 2.18 -9.88
C GLU A 122 -21.74 1.22 -8.70
N GLU A 123 -21.56 -0.09 -8.93
CA GLU A 123 -21.55 -1.09 -7.86
C GLU A 123 -20.44 -0.77 -6.84
N TRP A 124 -19.27 -0.37 -7.34
CA TRP A 124 -18.16 0.09 -6.52
C TRP A 124 -18.56 1.27 -5.65
N ARG A 125 -19.16 2.31 -6.21
CA ARG A 125 -19.57 3.52 -5.49
C ARG A 125 -20.58 3.22 -4.38
N LEU A 126 -21.49 2.28 -4.60
CA LEU A 126 -22.55 1.91 -3.66
C LEU A 126 -22.12 0.89 -2.59
N SER A 127 -21.04 0.13 -2.84
CA SER A 127 -20.58 -0.92 -1.93
C SER A 127 -19.63 -0.38 -0.85
N ASN A 128 -19.94 -0.70 0.41
CA ASN A 128 -19.07 -0.45 1.55
C ASN A 128 -17.92 -1.47 1.62
N TYR A 129 -16.79 -1.03 2.19
CA TYR A 129 -15.73 -1.94 2.58
C TYR A 129 -16.19 -2.84 3.73
N LYS A 130 -15.81 -4.11 3.70
CA LYS A 130 -15.95 -5.06 4.81
C LYS A 130 -14.60 -5.66 5.14
N LEU A 131 -14.19 -5.58 6.41
CA LEU A 131 -12.96 -6.17 6.92
C LEU A 131 -13.32 -7.37 7.81
N THR A 132 -12.97 -8.57 7.38
CA THR A 132 -13.13 -9.80 8.16
C THR A 132 -11.81 -10.13 8.86
N SER A 133 -11.87 -10.35 10.18
CA SER A 133 -10.67 -10.54 11.03
C SER A 133 -10.99 -11.36 12.28
N LEU A 134 -9.97 -11.86 12.98
CA LEU A 134 -10.17 -12.46 14.30
C LEU A 134 -10.48 -11.38 15.35
N THR A 135 -11.15 -11.78 16.44
CA THR A 135 -11.27 -10.97 17.66
C THR A 135 -9.89 -10.56 18.16
N GLY A 136 -9.71 -9.29 18.51
CA GLY A 136 -8.42 -8.67 18.86
C GLY A 136 -7.82 -7.73 17.81
N LYS A 137 -6.63 -7.19 18.12
CA LYS A 137 -5.86 -6.25 17.28
C LYS A 137 -5.23 -6.98 16.08
N GLY A 138 -4.10 -7.65 16.30
CA GLY A 138 -3.38 -8.41 15.29
C GLY A 138 -3.04 -7.59 14.04
N GLU A 139 -2.95 -8.25 12.89
CA GLU A 139 -2.64 -7.58 11.61
C GLU A 139 -3.82 -6.76 11.05
N ALA A 140 -5.03 -6.96 11.57
CA ALA A 140 -6.21 -6.22 11.14
C ALA A 140 -6.24 -4.79 11.71
N GLU A 141 -5.58 -4.56 12.86
CA GLU A 141 -5.63 -3.28 13.57
C GLU A 141 -5.14 -2.11 12.73
N LEU A 142 -3.98 -2.26 12.08
CA LEU A 142 -3.47 -1.27 11.16
C LEU A 142 -4.47 -0.90 10.05
N ILE A 143 -5.22 -1.88 9.53
CA ILE A 143 -6.23 -1.64 8.48
C ILE A 143 -7.41 -0.84 9.06
N ARG A 144 -7.85 -1.17 10.28
CA ARG A 144 -8.90 -0.43 10.99
C ARG A 144 -8.48 1.03 11.22
N LEU A 145 -7.27 1.24 11.73
CA LEU A 145 -6.71 2.59 11.96
C LEU A 145 -6.61 3.40 10.66
N ILE A 146 -6.24 2.77 9.54
CA ILE A 146 -6.24 3.45 8.23
C ILE A 146 -7.65 3.91 7.84
N PHE A 147 -8.68 3.07 8.01
CA PHE A 147 -10.06 3.49 7.74
C PHE A 147 -10.51 4.63 8.65
N VAL A 148 -10.19 4.56 9.94
CA VAL A 148 -10.53 5.57 10.95
C VAL A 148 -9.86 6.91 10.64
N ILE A 149 -8.56 6.91 10.34
CA ILE A 149 -7.82 8.13 10.01
C ILE A 149 -8.31 8.73 8.69
N ALA A 150 -8.67 7.89 7.72
CA ALA A 150 -9.26 8.33 6.46
C ALA A 150 -10.73 8.77 6.57
N ASN A 151 -11.35 8.65 7.76
CA ASN A 151 -12.80 8.84 7.98
C ASN A 151 -13.65 8.03 6.97
N GLN A 152 -13.18 6.84 6.60
CA GLN A 152 -13.88 5.94 5.69
C GLN A 152 -14.75 4.97 6.47
N THR A 153 -16.04 4.94 6.14
CA THR A 153 -16.97 3.95 6.68
C THR A 153 -16.65 2.55 6.15
N TYR A 154 -16.68 1.56 7.04
CA TYR A 154 -16.49 0.15 6.72
C TYR A 154 -17.23 -0.73 7.73
N ILE A 155 -17.43 -2.00 7.37
CA ILE A 155 -18.01 -3.03 8.23
C ILE A 155 -16.85 -3.81 8.87
N ASP A 156 -16.71 -3.76 10.20
CA ASP A 156 -15.74 -4.57 10.97
C ASP A 156 -16.39 -5.90 11.37
N GLU A 157 -16.12 -6.97 10.63
CA GLU A 157 -16.58 -8.32 10.96
C GLU A 157 -15.47 -9.05 11.74
N ARG A 158 -15.71 -9.26 13.04
CA ARG A 158 -14.83 -10.04 13.92
C ARG A 158 -15.41 -11.44 14.08
N ILE A 159 -14.59 -12.45 13.81
CA ILE A 159 -14.97 -13.85 13.93
C ILE A 159 -14.10 -14.56 14.96
N THR A 160 -14.63 -15.60 15.59
CA THR A 160 -13.85 -16.44 16.48
C THR A 160 -12.90 -17.34 15.70
N LYS A 161 -11.98 -17.99 16.40
CA LYS A 161 -11.04 -18.92 15.78
C LYS A 161 -11.76 -20.14 15.21
N GLU A 162 -12.79 -20.61 15.90
CA GLU A 162 -13.62 -21.76 15.51
C GLU A 162 -14.40 -21.43 14.23
N GLU A 163 -15.04 -20.27 14.17
CA GLU A 163 -15.72 -19.79 12.96
C GLU A 163 -14.75 -19.64 11.78
N TRP A 164 -13.52 -19.19 12.05
CA TRP A 164 -12.50 -19.10 11.02
C TRP A 164 -12.07 -20.47 10.50
N ASP A 165 -11.83 -21.43 11.39
CA ASP A 165 -11.40 -22.78 11.00
C ASP A 165 -12.44 -23.47 10.11
N GLU A 166 -13.73 -23.22 10.31
CA GLU A 166 -14.82 -23.68 9.44
C GLU A 166 -14.86 -22.97 8.07
N ARG A 167 -14.56 -21.67 8.02
CA ARG A 167 -14.64 -20.85 6.80
C ARG A 167 -13.39 -20.92 5.94
N LYS A 168 -12.23 -21.21 6.53
CA LYS A 168 -10.89 -21.04 5.93
C LYS A 168 -10.77 -21.68 4.56
N SER A 169 -11.20 -22.94 4.42
CA SER A 169 -11.11 -23.71 3.16
C SER A 169 -11.93 -23.10 2.02
N ASN A 170 -12.97 -22.33 2.34
CA ASN A 170 -13.86 -21.68 1.37
C ASN A 170 -13.37 -20.28 0.97
N THR A 171 -12.29 -19.78 1.56
CA THR A 171 -11.72 -18.46 1.21
C THR A 171 -10.55 -18.60 0.26
N ALA A 172 -10.46 -17.69 -0.72
CA ALA A 172 -9.43 -17.75 -1.76
C ALA A 172 -7.99 -17.63 -1.21
N TYR A 173 -7.80 -16.87 -0.12
CA TYR A 173 -6.48 -16.59 0.45
C TYR A 173 -6.13 -17.50 1.63
N GLN A 174 -7.13 -18.15 2.25
CA GLN A 174 -6.96 -19.03 3.43
C GLN A 174 -6.20 -18.37 4.61
N THR A 175 -6.15 -17.04 4.62
CA THR A 175 -5.49 -16.21 5.63
C THR A 175 -6.41 -15.04 6.00
N LEU A 176 -6.27 -14.56 7.23
CA LEU A 176 -6.88 -13.33 7.71
C LEU A 176 -5.79 -12.26 7.90
N PRO A 177 -6.13 -10.97 7.79
CA PRO A 177 -7.44 -10.39 7.49
C PRO A 177 -7.86 -10.50 6.02
N ILE A 178 -9.17 -10.43 5.75
CA ILE A 178 -9.76 -10.38 4.40
C ILE A 178 -10.51 -9.06 4.24
N LEU A 179 -10.17 -8.30 3.20
CA LEU A 179 -10.93 -7.13 2.76
C LEU A 179 -11.91 -7.54 1.66
N SER A 180 -13.17 -7.12 1.75
CA SER A 180 -14.20 -7.40 0.76
C SER A 180 -14.91 -6.12 0.30
N ARG A 181 -15.25 -6.04 -1.00
CA ARG A 181 -16.08 -4.99 -1.62
C ARG A 181 -16.60 -5.50 -2.98
N CYS A 182 -17.86 -5.22 -3.33
CA CYS A 182 -18.47 -5.63 -4.62
C CYS A 182 -18.23 -7.11 -4.97
N LYS A 183 -18.51 -8.01 -4.01
CA LYS A 183 -18.29 -9.47 -4.15
C LYS A 183 -16.84 -9.92 -4.38
N LYS A 184 -15.90 -8.99 -4.49
CA LYS A 184 -14.46 -9.28 -4.59
C LYS A 184 -13.88 -9.35 -3.16
N GLN A 185 -12.94 -10.27 -2.97
CA GLN A 185 -12.23 -10.48 -1.72
C GLN A 185 -10.72 -10.40 -1.96
N TRP A 186 -10.00 -9.79 -1.03
CA TRP A 186 -8.54 -9.65 -1.06
C TRP A 186 -7.99 -10.03 0.31
N GLY A 187 -7.01 -10.92 0.34
CA GLY A 187 -6.21 -11.24 1.52
C GLY A 187 -4.86 -10.52 1.48
N GLU A 188 -3.90 -11.02 2.27
CA GLU A 188 -2.57 -10.44 2.46
C GLU A 188 -2.61 -9.02 3.06
N SER A 189 -2.53 -8.94 4.39
CA SER A 189 -2.57 -7.70 5.17
C SER A 189 -1.71 -6.57 4.58
N GLY A 190 -0.45 -6.87 4.23
CA GLY A 190 0.46 -5.87 3.68
C GLY A 190 0.09 -5.36 2.28
N ALA A 191 -0.62 -6.13 1.47
CA ALA A 191 -1.12 -5.65 0.18
C ALA A 191 -2.34 -4.75 0.36
N ILE A 192 -3.24 -5.15 1.26
CA ILE A 192 -4.43 -4.39 1.65
C ILE A 192 -4.02 -3.01 2.20
N VAL A 193 -3.09 -2.99 3.16
CA VAL A 193 -2.58 -1.76 3.79
C VAL A 193 -2.05 -0.79 2.73
N ARG A 194 -1.17 -1.25 1.84
CA ARG A 194 -0.59 -0.39 0.78
C ARG A 194 -1.64 0.16 -0.18
N MET A 195 -2.61 -0.67 -0.58
CA MET A 195 -3.68 -0.25 -1.48
C MET A 195 -4.55 0.83 -0.81
N LEU A 196 -4.95 0.63 0.43
CA LEU A 196 -5.75 1.60 1.18
C LEU A 196 -4.96 2.88 1.47
N ALA A 197 -3.69 2.75 1.84
CA ALA A 197 -2.82 3.90 2.07
C ALA A 197 -2.66 4.76 0.81
N ARG A 198 -2.43 4.14 -0.36
CA ARG A 198 -2.46 4.86 -1.64
C ARG A 198 -3.80 5.53 -1.90
N LYS A 199 -4.91 4.81 -1.69
CA LYS A 199 -6.26 5.31 -1.93
C LYS A 199 -6.61 6.52 -1.05
N PHE A 200 -6.13 6.54 0.19
CA PHE A 200 -6.41 7.59 1.16
C PHE A 200 -5.28 8.62 1.31
N LEU A 201 -4.32 8.62 0.38
CA LEU A 201 -3.21 9.58 0.33
C LEU A 201 -2.30 9.55 1.57
N LEU A 202 -2.06 8.36 2.12
CA LEU A 202 -1.22 8.10 3.29
C LEU A 202 0.18 7.56 2.91
N MET A 203 0.67 7.90 1.71
CA MET A 203 1.97 7.43 1.19
C MET A 203 3.01 8.55 1.03
N GLY A 204 2.69 9.79 1.38
CA GLY A 204 3.49 10.96 1.00
C GLY A 204 3.08 11.54 -0.36
N VAL A 205 3.63 12.72 -0.69
CA VAL A 205 3.25 13.47 -1.90
C VAL A 205 4.23 13.31 -3.06
N ASN A 206 5.48 12.96 -2.76
CA ASN A 206 6.54 12.79 -3.77
C ASN A 206 7.13 11.38 -3.72
N ASN A 207 7.93 11.04 -4.73
CA ASN A 207 8.51 9.71 -4.87
C ASN A 207 9.47 9.34 -3.72
N ASP A 208 10.21 10.32 -3.19
CA ASP A 208 11.18 10.09 -2.12
C ASP A 208 10.48 9.80 -0.78
N GLU A 209 9.41 10.53 -0.47
CA GLU A 209 8.55 10.24 0.68
C GLU A 209 7.87 8.87 0.53
N HIS A 210 7.33 8.57 -0.66
CA HIS A 210 6.73 7.27 -0.93
C HIS A 210 7.72 6.13 -0.68
N LEU A 211 8.93 6.24 -1.23
CA LEU A 211 9.98 5.25 -1.03
C LEU A 211 10.37 5.13 0.44
N THR A 212 10.46 6.25 1.17
CA THR A 212 10.77 6.27 2.60
C THR A 212 9.68 5.60 3.43
N VAL A 213 8.41 5.85 3.12
CA VAL A 213 7.24 5.24 3.78
C VAL A 213 7.20 3.73 3.53
N GLU A 214 7.32 3.31 2.27
CA GLU A 214 7.35 1.88 1.91
C GLU A 214 8.54 1.16 2.55
N ALA A 215 9.73 1.75 2.50
CA ALA A 215 10.92 1.17 3.11
C ALA A 215 10.74 1.02 4.63
N THR A 216 10.23 2.05 5.31
CA THR A 216 9.98 1.99 6.76
C THR A 216 8.97 0.90 7.10
N TYR A 217 7.87 0.82 6.36
CA TYR A 217 6.85 -0.21 6.57
C TYR A 217 7.39 -1.63 6.34
N GLU A 218 8.14 -1.86 5.26
CA GLU A 218 8.69 -3.19 4.99
C GLU A 218 9.79 -3.57 6.00
N ARG A 219 10.54 -2.60 6.52
CA ARG A 219 11.48 -2.82 7.63
C ARG A 219 10.76 -3.25 8.90
N LEU A 220 9.65 -2.61 9.24
CA LEU A 220 8.81 -3.01 10.37
C LEU A 220 8.25 -4.43 10.17
N ARG A 221 7.70 -4.75 9.00
CA ARG A 221 7.22 -6.11 8.69
C ARG A 221 8.33 -7.16 8.78
N ARG A 222 9.53 -6.83 8.31
CA ARG A 222 10.71 -7.69 8.43
C ARG A 222 11.09 -7.92 9.88
N LEU A 223 11.09 -6.88 10.71
CA LEU A 223 11.33 -6.98 12.15
C LEU A 223 10.31 -7.90 12.82
N GLN A 224 9.02 -7.73 12.49
CA GLN A 224 7.94 -8.57 12.99
C GLN A 224 8.11 -10.05 12.59
N ARG A 225 8.47 -10.30 11.32
CA ARG A 225 8.69 -11.67 10.81
C ARG A 225 9.92 -12.34 11.44
N GLN A 226 11.04 -11.63 11.56
CA GLN A 226 12.29 -12.17 12.11
C GLN A 226 12.18 -12.45 13.62
N ASN A 227 11.42 -11.63 14.34
CA ASN A 227 11.28 -11.72 15.79
C ASN A 227 9.89 -12.21 16.23
N LYS A 228 9.18 -12.91 15.34
CA LYS A 228 7.77 -13.31 15.53
C LYS A 228 7.51 -13.96 16.88
N ARG A 229 8.42 -14.82 17.35
CA ARG A 229 8.26 -15.54 18.62
C ARG A 229 8.26 -14.60 19.83
N ALA A 230 9.27 -13.74 19.95
CA ALA A 230 9.37 -12.81 21.07
C ALA A 230 8.23 -11.78 21.03
N ILE A 231 7.92 -11.24 19.85
CA ILE A 231 6.83 -10.28 19.66
C ILE A 231 5.48 -10.91 19.98
N SER A 232 5.20 -12.11 19.47
CA SER A 232 3.93 -12.82 19.73
C SER A 232 3.75 -13.13 21.20
N TRP A 233 4.82 -13.51 21.91
CA TRP A 233 4.75 -13.78 23.35
C TRP A 233 4.46 -12.53 24.18
N VAL A 234 5.00 -11.38 23.78
CA VAL A 234 4.72 -10.10 24.43
C VAL A 234 3.33 -9.58 24.07
N ILE A 235 2.87 -9.70 22.83
CA ILE A 235 1.54 -9.17 22.44
C ILE A 235 0.40 -9.98 23.05
N TYR A 236 0.50 -11.32 23.05
CA TYR A 236 -0.59 -12.19 23.50
C TYR A 236 -0.47 -12.68 24.94
N GLY A 237 0.61 -12.34 25.65
CA GLY A 237 0.82 -12.75 27.04
C GLY A 237 1.10 -14.25 27.17
N GLU A 238 2.35 -14.65 26.90
CA GLU A 238 2.78 -16.04 27.08
C GLU A 238 2.57 -16.51 28.54
N LYS A 239 1.97 -17.68 28.71
CA LYS A 239 1.59 -18.23 30.03
C LYS A 239 2.80 -18.64 30.85
N ASN A 240 3.88 -19.06 30.19
CA ASN A 240 5.13 -19.38 30.86
C ASN A 240 5.90 -18.09 31.16
N LYS A 241 6.07 -17.80 32.46
CA LYS A 241 6.71 -16.59 32.96
C LYS A 241 8.16 -16.41 32.47
N GLU A 242 8.96 -17.48 32.47
CA GLU A 242 10.36 -17.40 32.02
C GLU A 242 10.45 -17.06 30.52
N LYS A 243 9.56 -17.62 29.71
CA LYS A 243 9.50 -17.30 28.27
C LYS A 243 9.05 -15.86 28.04
N LEU A 244 8.10 -15.38 28.83
CA LEU A 244 7.62 -13.99 28.76
C LEU A 244 8.71 -13.00 29.18
N GLU A 245 9.38 -13.24 30.31
CA GLU A 245 10.49 -12.40 30.79
C GLU A 245 11.65 -12.38 29.78
N TRP A 246 11.99 -13.54 29.18
CA TRP A 246 12.96 -13.59 28.08
C TRP A 246 12.50 -12.73 26.89
N ALA A 247 11.23 -12.83 26.48
CA ALA A 247 10.69 -12.07 25.36
C ALA A 247 10.73 -10.57 25.62
N GLN A 248 10.32 -10.14 26.83
CA GLN A 248 10.39 -8.74 27.27
C GLN A 248 11.84 -8.23 27.22
N GLY A 249 12.79 -8.99 27.76
CA GLY A 249 14.21 -8.64 27.73
C GLY A 249 14.77 -8.55 26.30
N GLN A 250 14.40 -9.48 25.41
CA GLN A 250 14.78 -9.41 23.99
C GLN A 250 14.20 -8.18 23.30
N LEU A 251 12.93 -7.85 23.53
CA LEU A 251 12.30 -6.68 22.93
C LEU A 251 12.94 -5.39 23.43
N LEU A 252 13.08 -5.23 24.75
CA LEU A 252 13.57 -3.99 25.36
C LEU A 252 15.05 -3.73 25.10
N HIS A 253 15.90 -4.75 25.09
CA HIS A 253 17.35 -4.55 25.05
C HIS A 253 18.00 -4.85 23.70
N VAL A 254 17.33 -5.60 22.82
CA VAL A 254 17.93 -6.07 21.56
C VAL A 254 17.15 -5.60 20.33
N ILE A 255 15.83 -5.81 20.30
CA ILE A 255 15.04 -5.67 19.08
C ILE A 255 14.53 -4.23 18.87
N LEU A 256 13.94 -3.62 19.88
CA LEU A 256 13.33 -2.28 19.77
C LEU A 256 14.36 -1.15 19.70
N PRO A 257 15.43 -1.10 20.53
CA PRO A 257 16.36 0.03 20.53
C PRO A 257 16.94 0.43 19.17
N PRO A 258 17.46 -0.49 18.32
CA PRO A 258 17.99 -0.10 17.01
C PRO A 258 16.90 0.42 16.06
N SER A 259 15.68 -0.09 16.18
CA SER A 259 14.55 0.30 15.33
C SER A 259 13.96 1.64 15.75
N LEU A 260 13.80 1.86 17.05
CA LEU A 260 13.41 3.15 17.61
C LEU A 260 14.44 4.23 17.25
N LYS A 261 15.74 3.95 17.39
CA LYS A 261 16.78 4.88 16.96
C LYS A 261 16.66 5.26 15.48
N GLU A 262 16.36 4.29 14.62
CA GLU A 262 16.17 4.55 13.20
C GLU A 262 14.92 5.41 12.93
N TRP A 263 13.77 5.06 13.50
CA TRP A 263 12.52 5.80 13.29
C TRP A 263 12.61 7.22 13.86
N ASP A 264 13.22 7.39 15.03
CA ASP A 264 13.48 8.69 15.65
C ASP A 264 14.35 9.58 14.74
N GLN A 265 15.41 9.02 14.14
CA GLN A 265 16.23 9.72 13.14
C GLN A 265 15.48 10.06 11.85
N LEU A 266 14.53 9.23 11.42
CA LEU A 266 13.70 9.53 10.25
C LEU A 266 12.76 10.70 10.53
N ILE A 267 12.09 10.70 11.69
CA ILE A 267 11.19 11.79 12.09
C ILE A 267 12.00 13.09 12.27
N GLN A 268 13.15 13.06 12.93
CA GLN A 268 13.99 14.26 13.12
C GLN A 268 14.52 14.88 11.82
N LYS A 269 14.60 14.11 10.73
CA LYS A 269 14.97 14.65 9.40
C LYS A 269 13.84 15.48 8.81
N THR A 270 12.60 15.21 9.17
CA THR A 270 11.47 16.04 8.79
C THR A 270 11.34 17.17 9.81
N ARG A 271 10.87 18.35 9.37
CA ARG A 271 10.62 19.48 10.28
C ARG A 271 9.26 19.34 11.01
N GLY A 272 8.71 18.12 11.07
CA GLY A 272 7.37 17.83 11.58
C GLY A 272 7.34 16.54 12.42
N PRO A 273 6.18 16.15 12.96
CA PRO A 273 6.07 15.02 13.89
C PRO A 273 5.95 13.65 13.19
N PHE A 274 6.16 13.59 11.88
CA PHE A 274 5.90 12.39 11.05
C PHE A 274 7.14 12.01 10.23
N ILE A 275 7.17 10.76 9.74
CA ILE A 275 8.23 10.26 8.86
C ILE A 275 8.28 10.99 7.52
N ALA A 276 7.13 11.45 7.02
CA ALA A 276 7.04 12.26 5.81
C ALA A 276 6.72 13.72 6.16
N ALA A 277 7.29 14.66 5.42
CA ALA A 277 7.04 16.09 5.64
C ALA A 277 5.61 16.48 5.23
N SER A 278 5.01 15.73 4.30
CA SER A 278 3.63 15.92 3.85
C SER A 278 2.56 15.66 4.90
N GLY A 279 2.89 14.99 6.02
CA GLY A 279 1.93 14.64 7.07
C GLY A 279 1.95 13.16 7.43
N ILE A 280 0.86 12.72 8.08
CA ILE A 280 0.71 11.34 8.55
C ILE A 280 0.66 10.34 7.39
N THR A 281 1.37 9.23 7.53
CA THR A 281 1.45 8.15 6.54
C THR A 281 1.15 6.80 7.16
N MET A 282 1.01 5.77 6.32
CA MET A 282 0.84 4.39 6.81
C MET A 282 2.02 3.87 7.62
N ALA A 283 3.24 4.40 7.42
CA ALA A 283 4.40 4.00 8.23
C ALA A 283 4.29 4.51 9.67
N ASP A 284 3.84 5.75 9.84
CA ASP A 284 3.58 6.36 11.15
C ASP A 284 2.53 5.55 11.92
N ILE A 285 1.40 5.24 11.26
CA ILE A 285 0.29 4.47 11.84
C ILE A 285 0.77 3.06 12.21
N ALA A 286 1.55 2.41 11.36
CA ALA A 286 2.06 1.07 11.61
C ALA A 286 3.03 1.00 12.79
N ILE A 287 3.87 2.01 12.98
CA ILE A 287 4.76 2.11 14.15
C ILE A 287 3.94 2.30 15.42
N VAL A 288 2.98 3.22 15.42
CA VAL A 288 2.13 3.48 16.59
C VAL A 288 1.31 2.24 16.96
N ASP A 289 0.69 1.58 15.99
CA ASP A 289 -0.04 0.32 16.20
C ASP A 289 0.87 -0.77 16.78
N PHE A 290 2.07 -0.96 16.22
CA PHE A 290 3.01 -1.96 16.70
C PHE A 290 3.45 -1.72 18.14
N LEU A 291 3.82 -0.49 18.49
CA LEU A 291 4.25 -0.12 19.84
C LEU A 291 3.09 -0.24 20.85
N ASP A 292 1.88 0.15 20.44
CA ASP A 292 0.67 0.01 21.24
C ASP A 292 0.36 -1.46 21.53
N GLN A 293 0.46 -2.36 20.53
CA GLN A 293 0.29 -3.79 20.74
C GLN A 293 1.36 -4.40 21.66
N CYS A 294 2.62 -3.93 21.60
CA CYS A 294 3.66 -4.37 22.52
C CYS A 294 3.42 -3.89 23.96
N SER A 295 2.79 -2.72 24.14
CA SER A 295 2.61 -2.11 25.47
C SER A 295 1.74 -2.94 26.43
N SER A 296 0.90 -3.85 25.93
CA SER A 296 0.02 -4.71 26.76
C SER A 296 0.77 -5.52 27.82
N HIS A 297 1.97 -6.03 27.49
CA HIS A 297 2.80 -6.80 28.41
C HIS A 297 4.27 -6.33 28.39
N LEU A 298 4.52 -5.07 28.03
CA LEU A 298 5.85 -4.48 27.99
C LEU A 298 5.83 -3.07 28.57
N MET A 299 6.69 -2.79 29.53
CA MET A 299 6.90 -1.43 30.05
C MET A 299 7.79 -0.66 29.05
N ILE A 300 7.17 -0.12 28.00
CA ILE A 300 7.88 0.54 26.91
C ILE A 300 8.23 2.01 27.21
N ASP A 301 7.57 2.64 28.18
CA ASP A 301 7.71 4.06 28.50
C ASP A 301 9.15 4.45 28.88
N SER A 302 9.86 3.57 29.61
CA SER A 302 11.26 3.80 29.98
C SER A 302 12.18 3.84 28.77
N LEU A 303 11.87 3.06 27.73
CA LEU A 303 12.62 3.03 26.48
C LEU A 303 12.27 4.23 25.60
N LEU A 304 10.99 4.63 25.55
CA LEU A 304 10.53 5.77 24.76
C LEU A 304 11.05 7.12 25.27
N ALA A 305 11.41 7.21 26.56
CA ALA A 305 12.02 8.40 27.14
C ALA A 305 13.31 8.85 26.40
N ASP A 306 14.04 7.91 25.81
CA ASP A 306 15.25 8.19 25.02
C ASP A 306 14.94 8.62 23.58
N PHE A 307 13.69 8.49 23.12
CA PHE A 307 13.24 8.74 21.75
C PHE A 307 12.04 9.70 21.71
N MET A 308 12.32 10.98 21.96
CA MET A 308 11.28 12.02 22.08
C MET A 308 10.43 12.16 20.80
N ALA A 309 11.01 12.05 19.60
CA ALA A 309 10.24 12.24 18.37
C ALA A 309 9.20 11.13 18.16
N ILE A 310 9.51 9.91 18.62
CA ILE A 310 8.55 8.79 18.60
C ILE A 310 7.46 9.00 19.65
N SER A 311 7.82 9.50 20.83
CA SER A 311 6.83 9.84 21.87
C SER A 311 5.84 10.89 21.37
N ASP A 312 6.33 11.93 20.69
CA ASP A 312 5.51 12.95 20.05
C ASP A 312 4.61 12.36 18.95
N LEU A 313 5.15 11.47 18.11
CA LEU A 313 4.38 10.78 17.08
C LEU A 313 3.22 9.98 17.69
N ILE A 314 3.49 9.18 18.73
CA ILE A 314 2.46 8.40 19.44
C ILE A 314 1.39 9.33 20.00
N TYR A 315 1.81 10.42 20.65
CA TYR A 315 0.89 11.40 21.21
C TYR A 315 -0.01 12.03 20.15
N VAL A 316 0.54 12.46 19.01
CA VAL A 316 -0.22 13.09 17.92
C VAL A 316 -1.21 12.11 17.30
N VAL A 317 -0.81 10.88 17.03
CA VAL A 317 -1.69 9.87 16.42
C VAL A 317 -2.81 9.47 17.38
N LYS A 318 -2.51 9.19 18.65
CA LYS A 318 -3.53 8.79 19.65
C LYS A 318 -4.51 9.91 19.99
N ASN A 319 -4.09 11.18 19.93
CA ASN A 319 -4.97 12.32 20.19
C ASN A 319 -5.74 12.81 18.95
N CYS A 320 -5.57 12.16 17.79
CA CYS A 320 -6.43 12.42 16.64
C CYS A 320 -7.89 12.12 17.01
N PRO A 321 -8.86 13.04 16.80
CA PRO A 321 -10.23 12.88 17.28
C PRO A 321 -10.91 11.59 16.79
N SER A 322 -10.66 11.19 15.54
CA SER A 322 -11.22 9.95 14.98
C SER A 322 -10.62 8.70 15.62
N VAL A 323 -9.30 8.71 15.84
CA VAL A 323 -8.58 7.61 16.51
C VAL A 323 -9.02 7.50 17.96
N ARG A 324 -9.08 8.61 18.69
CA ARG A 324 -9.55 8.63 20.08
C ARG A 324 -10.97 8.10 20.21
N LYS A 325 -11.89 8.57 19.37
CA LYS A 325 -13.27 8.06 19.34
C LYS A 325 -13.29 6.55 19.09
N TYR A 326 -12.50 6.09 18.12
CA TYR A 326 -12.39 4.65 17.83
C TYR A 326 -11.84 3.85 19.02
N THR A 327 -10.81 4.36 19.69
CA THR A 327 -10.22 3.70 20.88
C THR A 327 -11.19 3.67 22.06
N ASP A 328 -11.98 4.74 22.27
CA ASP A 328 -12.96 4.83 23.36
C ASP A 328 -14.20 3.94 23.12
N GLU A 329 -14.67 3.84 21.87
CA GLU A 329 -15.82 3.00 21.48
C GLU A 329 -15.48 1.52 21.39
N ARG A 330 -14.19 1.22 21.23
CA ARG A 330 -13.70 -0.14 21.23
C ARG A 330 -13.85 -0.72 22.63
N GLN A 331 -14.82 -1.62 22.81
CA GLN A 331 -14.82 -2.52 23.97
C GLN A 331 -13.50 -3.30 23.94
N GLU A 332 -12.71 -3.17 25.01
CA GLU A 332 -11.54 -4.01 25.21
C GLU A 332 -12.00 -5.47 25.27
N ASP A 333 -11.51 -6.29 24.34
CA ASP A 333 -11.74 -7.74 24.31
C ASP A 333 -10.91 -8.43 25.40
#